data_AF-A0A2V7IJY9-F1
#
_entry.id   AF-A0A2V7IJY9-F1
#
_cell.length_a   1.000
_cell.length_b   1.000
_cell.length_c   1.000
_cell.angle_alpha   90.00
_cell.angle_beta   90.00
_cell.angle_gamma   90.00
#
_symmetry.space_group_name_H-M   'P 1'
#
loop_
_entity.id
_entity.type
_entity.pdbx_description
1 polymer ?
#
loop_
_entity_poly.entity_id
_entity_poly.type
_entity_poly.pdbx_seq_one_letter_code
_entity_poly.pdbx_strand_id
1 'polypeptide(L)'
;MSRLIGLFLILAFAAAVVVGGSWALAYNGVATLLGDPPPQMGIQTTTFLWDGLTQVEGAPRVWSFAFYPTLIPGAQSVRIYVTPTGRVVWTEPADLAARVKKLHATGY
;
A
#
# COMPACT_ATOMS: atom_id res chain seq x y z
N MET A 1 -15.50 31.66 20.90
CA MET A 1 -14.24 30.95 20.56
C MET A 1 -14.34 29.44 20.70
N SER A 2 -14.96 28.88 21.75
CA SER A 2 -15.08 27.42 21.95
C SER A 2 -15.72 26.62 20.80
N ARG A 3 -16.75 27.20 20.13
CA ARG A 3 -17.45 26.53 19.02
C ARG A 3 -16.58 26.32 17.78
N LEU A 4 -15.70 27.28 17.46
CA LEU A 4 -14.78 27.16 16.32
C LEU A 4 -13.70 26.10 16.60
N ILE A 5 -13.15 26.09 17.82
CA ILE A 5 -12.18 25.07 18.24
C ILE A 5 -12.82 23.67 18.16
N GLY A 6 -14.04 23.50 18.65
CA GLY A 6 -14.77 22.23 18.54
C GLY A 6 -14.99 21.80 17.09
N LEU A 7 -15.33 22.74 16.20
CA LEU A 7 -15.50 22.45 14.78
C LEU A 7 -14.18 22.02 14.11
N PHE A 8 -13.06 22.67 14.42
CA PHE A 8 -11.75 22.26 13.92
C PHE A 8 -11.36 20.87 14.42
N LEU A 9 -11.65 20.52 15.67
CA LEU A 9 -11.39 19.18 16.20
C LEU A 9 -12.20 18.11 15.46
N ILE A 10 -13.48 18.38 15.19
CA ILE A 10 -14.33 17.45 14.42
C ILE A 10 -13.79 17.29 13.00
N LEU A 11 -13.42 18.38 12.34
CA LEU A 11 -12.84 18.33 11.00
C LEU A 11 -11.51 17.58 10.96
N ALA A 12 -10.63 17.81 11.94
CA ALA A 12 -9.36 17.10 12.06
C ALA A 12 -9.58 15.60 12.30
N PHE A 13 -10.54 15.24 13.15
CA PHE A 13 -10.90 13.86 13.39
C PHE A 13 -11.48 13.19 12.13
N ALA A 14 -12.40 13.86 11.44
CA ALA A 14 -12.95 13.36 10.18
C ALA A 14 -11.85 13.14 9.13
N ALA A 15 -10.91 14.08 9.01
CA ALA A 15 -9.76 13.95 8.11
C ALA A 15 -8.86 12.76 8.50
N ALA A 16 -8.58 12.57 9.79
CA ALA A 16 -7.81 11.44 10.29
C ALA A 16 -8.49 10.10 9.98
N VAL A 17 -9.81 10.01 10.14
CA VAL A 17 -10.60 8.81 9.80
C VAL A 17 -10.52 8.52 8.30
N VAL A 18 -10.65 9.53 7.44
CA VAL A 18 -10.57 9.35 5.98
C VAL A 18 -9.18 8.88 5.57
N VAL A 19 -8.11 9.49 6.08
CA VAL A 19 -6.73 9.09 5.77
C VAL A 19 -6.46 7.69 6.29
N GLY A 20 -6.79 7.38 7.54
CA GLY A 20 -6.61 6.06 8.14
C GLY A 20 -7.40 4.97 7.42
N GLY A 21 -8.66 5.24 7.06
CA GLY A 21 -9.49 4.34 6.26
C GLY A 21 -8.90 4.09 4.88
N SER A 22 -8.41 5.12 4.20
CA SER A 22 -7.76 4.97 2.89
C SER A 22 -6.49 4.12 2.95
N TRP A 23 -5.70 4.28 4.02
CA TRP A 23 -4.50 3.48 4.25
C TRP A 23 -4.84 2.03 4.57
N ALA A 24 -5.87 1.78 5.39
CA ALA A 24 -6.31 0.43 5.74
C ALA A 24 -6.81 -0.35 4.52
N LEU A 25 -7.60 0.30 3.64
CA LEU A 25 -8.04 -0.30 2.38
C LEU A 25 -6.85 -0.61 1.47
N ALA A 26 -5.88 0.30 1.37
CA ALA A 26 -4.68 0.11 0.59
C ALA A 26 -3.81 -1.05 1.12
N TYR A 27 -3.66 -1.14 2.45
CA TYR A 27 -2.96 -2.24 3.10
C TYR A 27 -3.65 -3.59 2.87
N ASN A 28 -4.99 -3.63 2.87
CA ASN A 28 -5.73 -4.85 2.52
C ASN A 28 -5.44 -5.32 1.08
N GLY A 29 -5.31 -4.38 0.14
CA GLY A 29 -4.88 -4.69 -1.23
C GLY A 29 -3.48 -5.31 -1.28
N VAL A 30 -2.54 -4.79 -0.48
CA VAL A 30 -1.21 -5.38 -0.31
C VAL A 30 -1.29 -6.79 0.28
N ALA A 31 -2.03 -6.97 1.38
CA ALA A 31 -2.19 -8.27 2.03
C ALA A 31 -2.81 -9.31 1.09
N THR A 32 -3.81 -8.92 0.30
CA THR A 32 -4.43 -9.80 -0.70
C THR A 32 -3.44 -10.21 -1.79
N LEU A 33 -2.58 -9.29 -2.24
CA LEU A 33 -1.55 -9.59 -3.23
C LEU A 33 -0.46 -10.52 -2.69
N LEU A 34 -0.04 -10.30 -1.44
CA LEU A 34 0.98 -11.10 -0.77
C LEU A 34 0.44 -12.46 -0.31
N GLY A 35 -0.86 -12.58 -0.08
CA GLY A 35 -1.53 -13.81 0.37
C GLY A 35 -1.23 -14.18 1.83
N ASP A 36 -1.67 -15.38 2.22
CA ASP A 36 -1.57 -15.91 3.59
C ASP A 36 -0.99 -17.34 3.56
N PRO A 37 0.12 -17.63 4.26
CA PRO A 37 0.95 -16.69 5.01
C PRO A 37 1.67 -15.70 4.08
N PRO A 38 1.88 -14.43 4.49
CA PRO A 38 2.62 -13.49 3.68
C PRO A 38 4.10 -13.90 3.58
N PRO A 39 4.76 -13.63 2.44
CA PRO A 39 6.21 -13.81 2.31
C PRO A 39 6.96 -13.07 3.41
N GLN A 40 8.17 -13.52 3.74
CA GLN A 40 9.03 -12.80 4.68
C GLN A 40 9.49 -11.48 4.05
N MET A 41 8.90 -10.40 4.55
CA MET A 41 9.19 -9.02 4.17
C MET A 41 9.97 -8.35 5.31
N GLY A 42 10.99 -7.57 4.96
CA GLY A 42 11.73 -6.74 5.90
C GLY A 42 10.96 -5.48 6.30
N ILE A 43 11.68 -4.37 6.43
CA ILE A 43 11.09 -3.11 6.89
C ILE A 43 10.10 -2.58 5.85
N GLN A 44 8.90 -2.23 6.32
CA GLN A 44 7.88 -1.57 5.52
C GLN A 44 7.99 -0.04 5.67
N THR A 45 8.10 0.65 4.53
CA THR A 45 7.96 2.10 4.44
C THR A 45 6.71 2.42 3.63
N THR A 46 5.86 3.30 4.16
CA THR A 46 4.61 3.69 3.49
C THR A 46 4.61 5.19 3.19
N THR A 47 4.17 5.57 1.98
CA THR A 47 4.10 6.99 1.57
C THR A 47 2.88 7.20 0.68
N PHE A 48 2.18 8.32 0.84
CA PHE A 48 1.11 8.71 -0.06
C PHE A 48 1.63 9.61 -1.17
N LEU A 49 1.38 9.23 -2.42
CA LEU A 49 1.79 9.98 -3.60
C LEU A 49 0.67 10.94 -3.98
N TRP A 50 0.76 12.17 -3.47
CA TRP A 50 -0.21 13.24 -3.73
C TRP A 50 -0.28 13.66 -5.19
N ASP A 51 0.87 13.68 -5.85
CA ASP A 51 1.02 14.01 -7.28
C ASP A 51 0.62 12.85 -8.20
N GLY A 52 0.33 11.68 -7.61
CA GLY A 52 -0.04 10.48 -8.34
C GLY A 52 1.15 9.70 -8.91
N LEU A 53 0.85 8.50 -9.39
CA LEU A 53 1.84 7.63 -10.04
C LEU A 53 1.90 7.92 -11.53
N THR A 54 2.82 8.77 -11.95
CA THR A 54 2.95 9.28 -13.33
C THR A 54 3.22 8.20 -14.39
N GLN A 55 3.67 7.02 -13.96
CA GLN A 55 3.93 5.86 -14.83
C GLN A 55 2.63 5.13 -15.24
N VAL A 56 1.51 5.39 -14.57
CA VAL A 56 0.21 4.76 -14.84
C VAL A 56 -0.72 5.79 -15.49
N GLU A 57 -1.45 5.36 -16.52
CA GLU A 57 -2.43 6.22 -17.20
C GLU A 57 -3.42 6.83 -16.20
N GLY A 58 -3.67 8.13 -16.34
CA GLY A 58 -4.50 8.89 -15.42
C GLY A 58 -3.81 9.32 -14.12
N ALA A 59 -2.53 8.97 -13.92
CA ALA A 59 -1.69 9.36 -12.78
C ALA A 59 -2.43 9.26 -11.42
N PRO A 60 -2.97 8.08 -11.07
CA PRO A 60 -3.79 7.95 -9.87
C PRO A 60 -2.99 8.26 -8.60
N ARG A 61 -3.62 8.92 -7.64
CA ARG A 61 -3.10 9.04 -6.28
C ARG A 61 -3.07 7.68 -5.61
N VAL A 62 -1.95 7.32 -5.01
CA VAL A 62 -1.71 5.97 -4.49
C VAL A 62 -0.94 6.02 -3.18
N TRP A 63 -1.16 4.99 -2.36
CA TRP A 63 -0.24 4.59 -1.32
C TRP A 63 0.86 3.72 -1.93
N SER A 64 2.12 4.05 -1.66
CA SER A 64 3.28 3.23 -1.98
C SER A 64 3.74 2.51 -0.72
N PHE A 65 3.81 1.18 -0.80
CA PHE A 65 4.33 0.30 0.24
C PHE A 65 5.64 -0.29 -0.26
N ALA A 66 6.76 0.11 0.32
CA ALA A 66 8.08 -0.39 -0.01
C ALA A 66 8.59 -1.33 1.09
N PHE A 67 9.14 -2.46 0.70
CA PHE A 67 9.66 -3.50 1.57
C PHE A 67 11.11 -3.80 1.20
N TYR A 68 11.99 -3.78 2.19
CA TYR A 68 13.39 -4.17 2.03
C TYR A 68 14.04 -4.58 3.36
N PRO A 69 14.90 -5.61 3.36
CA PRO A 69 15.07 -6.62 2.31
C PRO A 69 13.87 -7.60 2.30
N THR A 70 13.57 -8.24 1.17
CA THR A 70 12.58 -9.34 1.11
C THR A 70 13.23 -10.66 0.73
N LEU A 71 12.63 -11.77 1.15
CA LEU A 71 13.08 -13.12 0.79
C LEU A 71 12.36 -13.67 -0.45
N ILE A 72 11.69 -12.82 -1.23
CA ILE A 72 11.06 -13.23 -2.49
C ILE A 72 12.18 -13.52 -3.52
N PRO A 73 12.21 -14.71 -4.14
CA PRO A 73 13.25 -15.05 -5.11
C PRO A 73 13.35 -14.03 -6.24
N GLY A 74 14.53 -13.41 -6.37
CA GLY A 74 14.83 -12.40 -7.38
C GLY A 74 14.15 -11.04 -7.18
N ALA A 75 13.61 -10.74 -5.99
CA ALA A 75 13.01 -9.46 -5.65
C ALA A 75 13.46 -8.99 -4.24
N GLN A 76 14.71 -8.54 -4.11
CA GLN A 76 15.25 -8.09 -2.82
C GLN A 76 14.56 -6.85 -2.26
N SER A 77 14.04 -5.99 -3.14
CA SER A 77 13.15 -4.89 -2.81
C SER A 77 11.83 -5.07 -3.53
N VAL A 78 10.74 -4.75 -2.83
CA VAL A 78 9.39 -4.82 -3.37
C VAL A 78 8.69 -3.50 -3.09
N ARG A 79 8.06 -2.93 -4.11
CA ARG A 79 7.19 -1.76 -3.96
C ARG A 79 5.84 -2.04 -4.56
N ILE A 80 4.79 -1.77 -3.82
CA ILE A 80 3.41 -2.01 -4.22
C ILE A 80 2.66 -0.68 -4.17
N TYR A 81 2.03 -0.31 -5.27
CA TYR A 81 1.25 0.92 -5.39
C TYR A 81 -0.23 0.58 -5.43
N VAL A 82 -0.96 1.14 -4.46
CA VAL A 82 -2.38 0.81 -4.23
C VAL A 82 -3.18 2.10 -4.15
N THR A 83 -4.34 2.15 -4.80
CA THR A 83 -5.26 3.28 -4.67
C THR A 83 -5.77 3.41 -3.22
N PRO A 84 -6.25 4.60 -2.81
CA PRO A 84 -6.99 4.81 -1.56
C PRO A 84 -8.17 3.85 -1.34
N THR A 85 -8.65 3.22 -2.40
CA THR A 85 -9.78 2.28 -2.40
C THR A 85 -9.36 0.82 -2.31
N GLY A 86 -8.04 0.53 -2.23
CA GLY A 86 -7.52 -0.84 -2.09
C GLY A 86 -7.17 -1.57 -3.39
N ARG A 87 -7.25 -0.91 -4.55
CA ARG A 87 -6.88 -1.52 -5.83
C ARG A 87 -5.38 -1.40 -6.08
N VAL A 88 -4.69 -2.53 -6.26
CA VAL A 88 -3.29 -2.54 -6.71
C VAL A 88 -3.26 -2.08 -8.17
N VAL A 89 -2.46 -1.05 -8.47
CA VAL A 89 -2.33 -0.49 -9.83
C VAL A 89 -0.97 -0.77 -10.45
N TRP A 90 0.06 -0.92 -9.62
CA TRP A 90 1.42 -1.16 -10.09
C TRP A 90 2.26 -1.85 -9.01
N THR A 91 3.27 -2.59 -9.44
CA THR A 91 4.25 -3.23 -8.56
C THR A 91 5.65 -3.13 -9.15
N GLU A 92 6.64 -3.03 -8.28
CA GLU A 92 8.06 -3.20 -8.62
C GLU A 92 8.60 -4.34 -7.73
N PRO A 93 9.05 -5.45 -8.31
CA PRO A 93 9.05 -5.76 -9.74
C PRO A 93 7.63 -5.97 -10.32
N ALA A 94 7.47 -5.79 -11.64
CA ALA A 94 6.17 -5.89 -12.32
C ALA A 94 5.57 -7.31 -12.29
N ASP A 95 6.42 -8.34 -12.15
CA ASP A 95 6.03 -9.75 -12.06
C ASP A 95 5.86 -10.23 -10.60
N LEU A 96 5.77 -9.31 -9.63
CA LEU A 96 5.64 -9.63 -8.21
C LEU A 96 4.53 -10.64 -7.92
N ALA A 97 3.34 -10.45 -8.49
CA ALA A 97 2.21 -11.36 -8.30
C ALA A 97 2.55 -12.81 -8.71
N ALA A 98 3.28 -12.97 -9.83
CA ALA A 98 3.72 -14.27 -10.30
C ALA A 98 4.79 -14.88 -9.39
N ARG A 99 5.69 -14.05 -8.82
CA ARG A 99 6.72 -14.50 -7.87
C ARG A 99 6.12 -14.98 -6.56
N VAL A 100 5.18 -14.23 -5.99
CA VAL A 100 4.45 -14.61 -4.77
C VAL A 100 3.69 -15.91 -5.00
N LYS A 101 2.97 -16.03 -6.13
CA LYS A 101 2.26 -17.27 -6.48
C LYS A 101 3.20 -18.48 -6.56
N LYS A 102 4.39 -18.32 -7.13
CA LYS A 102 5.40 -19.39 -7.17
C LYS A 102 5.90 -19.76 -5.78
N LEU A 103 6.16 -18.77 -4.93
CA LEU A 103 6.61 -18.99 -3.55
C LEU A 103 5.60 -19.84 -2.76
N HIS A 104 4.31 -19.47 -2.83
CA HIS A 104 3.25 -20.23 -2.15
C HIS A 104 3.08 -21.64 -2.71
N ALA A 105 3.26 -21.82 -4.03
CA ALA A 105 3.23 -23.15 -4.65
C ALA A 105 4.39 -24.04 -4.19
N THR A 106 5.53 -23.47 -3.79
CA THR A 106 6.69 -24.19 -3.25
C THR A 106 6.61 -24.48 -1.76
N GLY A 107 5.58 -24.02 -1.04
CA GLY A 107 5.37 -24.32 0.38
C GLY A 107 6.29 -23.56 1.35
N TYR A 108 6.85 -22.43 0.92
CA TYR A 108 7.61 -21.50 1.74
C TYR A 108 6.80 -20.26 2.09
#